data_AF-A0ABD3YCA4-F1
#
_entry.id   AF-A0ABD3YCA4-F1
#
_cell.length_a   1.000
_cell.length_b   1.000
_cell.length_c   1.000
_cell.angle_alpha   90.00
_cell.angle_beta   90.00
_cell.angle_gamma   90.00
#
_symmetry.space_group_name_H-M   'P 1'
#
loop_
_entity.id
_entity.type
_entity.pdbx_description
1 polymer ?
#
loop_
_entity_poly.entity_id
_entity_poly.type
_entity_poly.pdbx_seq_one_letter_code
_entity_poly.pdbx_strand_id
1 'polypeptide(L)'
;MTYVVFFSLLLLITLLGSYLIVENNRRIASETKKRIFNDRVSKISTRLKSKLNELLDVKVIRPKHVPRVQAIVSNFFVVQAHNDDNLQKLEDVTDLLVSTLTNELNKTYQTNSAKSLIDNLQHFIAELPHQGILYNKAFYDTELPSLIFTIQTEDIHQHIDKKEEVEFLQQKTNDSPINEEASVA
;
A
#
# COMPACT_ATOMS: atom_id res chain seq x y z
N MET A 1 -51.07 -38.75 31.67
CA MET A 1 -51.32 -37.49 30.94
C MET A 1 -50.50 -36.32 31.49
N THR A 2 -50.78 -35.82 32.70
CA THR A 2 -50.06 -34.68 33.32
C THR A 2 -48.53 -34.74 33.23
N TYR A 3 -47.90 -35.87 33.56
CA TYR A 3 -46.44 -36.04 33.45
C TYR A 3 -45.89 -35.80 32.03
N VAL A 4 -46.62 -36.20 30.99
CA VAL A 4 -46.23 -35.99 29.59
C VAL A 4 -46.29 -34.51 29.24
N VAL A 5 -47.32 -33.79 29.73
CA VAL A 5 -47.45 -32.35 29.55
C VAL A 5 -46.29 -31.62 30.25
N PHE A 6 -45.99 -31.94 31.52
CA PHE A 6 -44.86 -31.36 32.24
C PHE A 6 -43.51 -31.62 31.55
N PHE A 7 -43.26 -32.83 31.06
CA PHE A 7 -42.04 -33.16 30.33
C PHE A 7 -41.94 -32.39 29.00
N SER A 8 -43.05 -32.27 28.26
CA SER A 8 -43.09 -31.48 27.02
C SER A 8 -42.89 -29.97 27.27
N LEU A 9 -43.39 -29.45 28.39
CA LEU A 9 -43.20 -28.05 28.77
C LEU A 9 -41.73 -27.77 29.13
N LEU A 10 -41.10 -28.65 29.92
CA LEU A 10 -39.67 -28.58 30.22
C LEU A 10 -38.84 -28.64 28.93
N LEU A 11 -39.12 -29.60 28.05
CA LEU A 11 -38.40 -29.74 26.78
C LEU A 11 -38.57 -28.51 25.88
N LEU A 12 -39.76 -27.91 25.82
CA LEU A 12 -40.01 -26.65 25.10
C LEU A 12 -39.21 -25.48 25.68
N ILE A 13 -39.14 -25.35 27.01
CA ILE A 13 -38.36 -24.32 27.70
C ILE A 13 -36.85 -24.50 27.43
N THR A 14 -36.34 -25.74 27.52
CA THR A 14 -34.94 -26.05 27.20
C THR A 14 -34.61 -25.77 25.73
N LEU A 15 -35.50 -26.14 24.81
CA LEU A 15 -35.34 -25.88 23.37
C LEU A 15 -35.28 -24.37 23.10
N LEU A 16 -36.23 -23.60 23.67
CA LEU A 16 -36.28 -22.14 23.54
C LEU A 16 -35.03 -21.46 24.13
N GLY A 17 -34.58 -21.89 25.31
CA GLY A 17 -33.35 -21.39 25.92
C GLY A 17 -32.11 -21.66 25.05
N SER A 18 -31.98 -22.87 24.50
CA SER A 18 -30.88 -23.22 23.59
C SER A 18 -30.90 -22.39 22.30
N TYR A 19 -32.09 -22.16 21.73
CA TYR A 19 -32.28 -21.33 20.52
C TYR A 19 -31.87 -19.88 20.76
N LEU A 20 -32.27 -19.28 21.89
CA LEU A 20 -31.91 -17.90 22.23
C LEU A 20 -30.41 -17.71 22.41
N ILE A 21 -29.71 -18.69 23.00
CA ILE A 21 -28.24 -18.66 23.14
C ILE A 21 -27.55 -18.72 21.77
N VAL A 22 -27.99 -19.62 20.89
CA VAL A 22 -27.44 -19.75 19.52
C VAL A 22 -27.70 -18.49 18.69
N GLU A 23 -28.90 -17.92 18.76
CA GLU A 23 -29.25 -16.68 18.05
C GLU A 23 -28.45 -15.48 18.57
N ASN A 24 -28.26 -15.36 19.88
CA ASN A 24 -27.43 -14.31 20.47
C ASN A 24 -25.96 -14.44 20.04
N ASN A 25 -25.40 -15.66 20.08
CA ASN A 25 -24.04 -15.92 19.61
C ASN A 25 -23.88 -15.61 18.10
N ARG A 26 -24.90 -15.89 17.28
CA ARG A 26 -24.93 -15.55 15.85
C ARG A 26 -24.89 -14.03 15.61
N ARG A 27 -25.60 -13.25 16.43
CA ARG A 27 -25.58 -11.78 16.39
C ARG A 27 -24.23 -11.22 16.81
N ILE A 28 -23.73 -11.64 17.97
CA ILE A 28 -22.40 -11.26 18.48
C ILE A 28 -21.32 -11.54 17.44
N ALA A 29 -21.30 -12.74 16.82
CA ALA A 29 -20.33 -13.07 15.78
C ALA A 29 -20.42 -12.16 14.53
N SER A 30 -21.62 -11.73 14.13
CA SER A 30 -21.82 -10.77 13.03
C SER A 30 -21.33 -9.36 13.39
N GLU A 31 -21.59 -8.92 14.62
CA GLU A 31 -21.16 -7.62 15.14
C GLU A 31 -19.65 -7.56 15.35
N THR A 32 -19.03 -8.63 15.88
CA THR A 32 -17.57 -8.77 15.99
C THR A 32 -16.89 -8.70 14.63
N LYS A 33 -17.42 -9.36 13.59
CA LYS A 33 -16.89 -9.26 12.22
C LYS A 33 -16.94 -7.83 11.68
N LYS A 34 -18.09 -7.16 11.79
CA LYS A 34 -18.24 -5.75 11.38
C LYS A 34 -17.31 -4.81 12.14
N ARG A 35 -17.10 -5.06 13.43
CA ARG A 35 -16.15 -4.31 14.27
C ARG A 35 -14.71 -4.51 13.78
N ILE A 36 -14.26 -5.75 13.57
CA ILE A 36 -12.90 -6.04 13.08
C ILE A 36 -12.65 -5.38 11.72
N PHE A 37 -13.63 -5.43 10.81
CA PHE A 37 -13.57 -4.75 9.52
C PHE A 37 -13.39 -3.22 9.69
N ASN A 38 -14.23 -2.58 10.51
CA ASN A 38 -14.15 -1.14 10.76
C ASN A 38 -12.84 -0.74 11.48
N ASP A 39 -12.39 -1.55 12.44
CA ASP A 39 -11.13 -1.35 13.17
C ASP A 39 -9.91 -1.47 12.22
N ARG A 40 -9.95 -2.36 11.21
CA ARG A 40 -8.96 -2.43 10.12
C ARG A 40 -8.98 -1.16 9.26
N VAL A 41 -10.13 -0.79 8.69
CA VAL A 41 -10.28 0.43 7.86
C VAL A 41 -9.82 1.70 8.61
N SER A 42 -10.14 1.81 9.89
CA SER A 42 -9.70 2.92 10.75
C SER A 42 -8.18 2.97 10.91
N LYS A 43 -7.51 1.82 11.06
CA LYS A 43 -6.03 1.73 11.12
C LYS A 43 -5.38 2.16 9.81
N ILE A 44 -5.89 1.71 8.66
CA ILE A 44 -5.39 2.09 7.33
C ILE A 44 -5.44 3.62 7.16
N SER A 45 -6.62 4.21 7.38
CA SER A 45 -6.85 5.66 7.29
C SER A 45 -5.94 6.44 8.25
N THR A 46 -5.76 5.95 9.48
CA THR A 46 -4.89 6.58 10.49
C THR A 46 -3.41 6.51 10.10
N ARG A 47 -2.93 5.37 9.58
CA ARG A 47 -1.54 5.17 9.11
C ARG A 47 -1.20 6.10 7.94
N LEU A 48 -2.07 6.17 6.93
CA LEU A 48 -1.89 7.08 5.80
C LEU A 48 -1.93 8.55 6.26
N LYS A 49 -2.89 8.92 7.12
CA LYS A 49 -2.97 10.27 7.70
C LYS A 49 -1.71 10.66 8.49
N SER A 50 -1.14 9.74 9.27
CA SER A 50 0.10 9.99 10.01
C SER A 50 1.28 10.30 9.08
N LYS A 51 1.45 9.54 7.99
CA LYS A 51 2.53 9.80 7.02
C LYS A 51 2.30 11.04 6.16
N LEU A 52 1.05 11.38 5.87
CA LEU A 52 0.72 12.66 5.21
C LEU A 52 0.98 13.88 6.10
N ASN A 53 0.86 13.74 7.42
CA ASN A 53 1.28 14.77 8.37
C ASN A 53 2.82 14.88 8.43
N GLU A 54 3.54 13.75 8.47
CA GLU A 54 5.02 13.75 8.44
C GLU A 54 5.57 14.45 7.18
N LEU A 55 4.99 14.19 6.01
CA LEU A 55 5.30 14.89 4.76
C LEU A 55 4.92 16.38 4.76
N LEU A 56 3.95 16.78 5.60
CA LEU A 56 3.48 18.16 5.73
C LEU A 56 4.43 18.97 6.63
N ASP A 57 4.90 18.37 7.72
CA ASP A 57 5.86 18.98 8.65
C ASP A 57 7.22 19.22 7.97
N VAL A 58 7.67 18.28 7.12
CA VAL A 58 8.86 18.41 6.26
C VAL A 58 8.60 19.30 5.02
N LYS A 59 7.36 19.79 4.85
CA LYS A 59 6.91 20.69 3.76
C LYS A 59 7.01 20.10 2.34
N VAL A 60 7.07 18.78 2.22
CA VAL A 60 7.07 18.04 0.94
C VAL A 60 5.67 18.09 0.30
N ILE A 61 4.61 18.02 1.10
CA ILE A 61 3.22 18.20 0.66
C ILE A 61 2.64 19.52 1.20
N ARG A 62 1.77 20.20 0.43
CA ARG A 62 1.01 21.37 0.91
C ARG A 62 -0.31 20.93 1.55
N PRO A 63 -0.87 21.65 2.54
CA PRO A 63 -2.10 21.25 3.24
C PRO A 63 -3.29 20.94 2.31
N LYS A 64 -3.43 21.71 1.21
CA LYS A 64 -4.48 21.55 0.19
C LYS A 64 -4.48 20.17 -0.50
N HIS A 65 -3.35 19.48 -0.51
CA HIS A 65 -3.18 18.20 -1.20
C HIS A 65 -3.40 16.98 -0.29
N VAL A 66 -3.27 17.14 1.03
CA VAL A 66 -3.48 16.04 2.00
C VAL A 66 -4.87 15.40 1.89
N PRO A 67 -6.00 16.16 1.75
CA PRO A 67 -7.32 15.55 1.54
C PRO A 67 -7.46 14.77 0.23
N ARG A 68 -6.72 15.12 -0.85
CA ARG A 68 -6.74 14.35 -2.10
C ARG A 68 -6.14 12.95 -1.92
N VAL A 69 -5.02 12.84 -1.21
CA VAL A 69 -4.41 11.52 -0.96
C VAL A 69 -5.25 10.71 0.04
N GLN A 70 -5.90 11.36 1.02
CA GLN A 70 -6.85 10.68 1.91
C GLN A 70 -8.11 10.18 1.19
N ALA A 71 -8.51 10.82 0.07
CA ALA A 71 -9.65 10.38 -0.74
C ALA A 71 -9.49 8.97 -1.32
N ILE A 72 -8.25 8.52 -1.53
CA ILE A 72 -7.90 7.16 -1.96
C ILE A 72 -8.47 6.12 -0.98
N VAL A 73 -8.43 6.38 0.32
CA VAL A 73 -8.94 5.46 1.35
C VAL A 73 -10.43 5.70 1.63
N SER A 74 -10.89 6.96 1.65
CA SER A 74 -12.30 7.25 1.97
C SER A 74 -13.28 6.81 0.88
N ASN A 75 -12.88 6.88 -0.39
CA ASN A 75 -13.78 6.58 -1.52
C ASN A 75 -13.84 5.09 -1.88
N PHE A 76 -12.87 4.30 -1.41
CA PHE A 76 -12.73 2.88 -1.78
C PHE A 76 -14.03 2.09 -1.55
N PHE A 77 -14.58 2.13 -0.34
CA PHE A 77 -15.84 1.45 0.01
C PHE A 77 -17.11 2.26 -0.33
N VAL A 78 -16.98 3.42 -0.98
CA VAL A 78 -18.12 4.12 -1.61
C VAL A 78 -18.42 3.52 -2.99
N VAL A 79 -17.41 2.98 -3.67
CA VAL A 79 -17.53 2.40 -5.02
C VAL A 79 -17.36 0.87 -5.02
N GLN A 80 -16.59 0.30 -4.08
CA GLN A 80 -16.38 -1.14 -3.95
C GLN A 80 -17.18 -1.77 -2.82
N ALA A 81 -17.52 -3.05 -2.97
CA ALA A 81 -18.25 -3.81 -1.96
C ALA A 81 -17.42 -4.08 -0.69
N HIS A 82 -18.09 -4.06 0.46
CA HIS A 82 -17.51 -4.44 1.75
C HIS A 82 -17.33 -5.98 1.85
N ASN A 83 -16.14 -6.47 1.51
CA ASN A 83 -15.67 -7.83 1.76
C ASN A 83 -14.22 -7.79 2.30
N ASP A 84 -13.75 -8.90 2.85
CA ASP A 84 -12.37 -9.01 3.36
C ASP A 84 -11.32 -8.96 2.24
N ASP A 85 -11.65 -9.39 1.00
CA ASP A 85 -10.71 -9.37 -0.13
C ASP A 85 -10.37 -7.94 -0.59
N ASN A 86 -11.39 -7.08 -0.75
CA ASN A 86 -11.15 -5.69 -1.12
C ASN A 86 -10.53 -4.92 0.06
N LEU A 87 -10.83 -5.31 1.31
CA LEU A 87 -10.13 -4.77 2.48
C LEU A 87 -8.64 -5.13 2.47
N GLN A 88 -8.28 -6.36 2.11
CA GLN A 88 -6.89 -6.75 1.96
C GLN A 88 -6.21 -5.94 0.86
N LYS A 89 -6.84 -5.81 -0.32
CA LYS A 89 -6.34 -4.94 -1.39
C LYS A 89 -6.10 -3.50 -0.94
N LEU A 90 -7.01 -2.93 -0.13
CA LEU A 90 -6.85 -1.58 0.40
C LEU A 90 -5.69 -1.47 1.41
N GLU A 91 -5.45 -2.50 2.22
CA GLU A 91 -4.25 -2.60 3.07
C GLU A 91 -2.99 -2.65 2.20
N ASP A 92 -2.89 -3.62 1.28
CA ASP A 92 -1.73 -3.84 0.42
C ASP A 92 -1.37 -2.58 -0.39
N VAL A 93 -2.38 -1.93 -0.98
CA VAL A 93 -2.24 -0.68 -1.75
C VAL A 93 -1.82 0.50 -0.87
N THR A 94 -2.40 0.64 0.33
CA THR A 94 -2.03 1.74 1.23
C THR A 94 -0.62 1.52 1.79
N ASP A 95 -0.23 0.27 2.03
CA ASP A 95 1.11 -0.10 2.47
C ASP A 95 2.17 0.12 1.38
N LEU A 96 1.84 -0.14 0.10
CA LEU A 96 2.69 0.20 -1.04
C LEU A 96 2.90 1.73 -1.16
N LEU A 97 1.83 2.52 -1.00
CA LEU A 97 1.92 3.98 -0.99
C LEU A 97 2.73 4.50 0.21
N VAL A 98 2.46 3.99 1.42
CA VAL A 98 3.13 4.39 2.66
C VAL A 98 4.60 4.01 2.67
N SER A 99 4.97 2.81 2.18
CA SER A 99 6.36 2.37 2.07
C SER A 99 7.11 3.18 1.01
N THR A 100 6.52 3.39 -0.17
CA THR A 100 7.09 4.26 -1.21
C THR A 100 7.35 5.67 -0.68
N LEU A 101 6.36 6.33 -0.07
CA LEU A 101 6.52 7.66 0.51
C LEU A 101 7.58 7.71 1.63
N THR A 102 7.73 6.64 2.41
CA THR A 102 8.76 6.55 3.45
C THR A 102 10.17 6.38 2.86
N ASN A 103 10.31 5.55 1.82
CA ASN A 103 11.57 5.32 1.13
C ASN A 103 12.06 6.58 0.40
N GLU A 104 11.16 7.28 -0.30
CA GLU A 104 11.50 8.52 -1.01
C GLU A 104 11.80 9.68 -0.05
N LEU A 105 11.15 9.74 1.11
CA LEU A 105 11.50 10.69 2.17
C LEU A 105 12.90 10.37 2.75
N ASN A 106 13.24 9.09 2.93
CA ASN A 106 14.57 8.66 3.34
C ASN A 106 15.65 8.97 2.28
N LYS A 107 15.39 8.74 0.98
CA LYS A 107 16.26 9.19 -0.14
C LYS A 107 16.44 10.72 -0.13
N THR A 108 15.38 11.46 0.18
CA THR A 108 15.41 12.93 0.25
C THR A 108 16.36 13.42 1.34
N TYR A 109 16.36 12.80 2.53
CA TYR A 109 17.31 13.15 3.59
C TYR A 109 18.78 12.83 3.23
N GLN A 110 19.02 11.81 2.40
CA GLN A 110 20.38 11.42 1.99
C GLN A 110 20.92 12.29 0.83
N THR A 111 20.07 12.64 -0.14
CA THR A 111 20.46 13.43 -1.33
C THR A 111 20.29 14.94 -1.16
N ASN A 112 19.55 15.39 -0.14
CA ASN A 112 19.12 16.77 0.06
C ASN A 112 18.27 17.34 -1.11
N SER A 113 17.78 16.48 -2.01
CA SER A 113 17.08 16.86 -3.25
C SER A 113 15.55 16.78 -3.12
N ALA A 114 14.99 17.43 -2.10
CA ALA A 114 13.55 17.40 -1.81
C ALA A 114 12.67 17.87 -2.98
N LYS A 115 13.21 18.67 -3.91
CA LYS A 115 12.48 19.19 -5.06
C LYS A 115 11.95 18.08 -5.97
N SER A 116 12.73 17.03 -6.25
CA SER A 116 12.30 15.95 -7.15
C SER A 116 11.08 15.21 -6.59
N LEU A 117 11.09 14.92 -5.28
CA LEU A 117 9.94 14.32 -4.60
C LEU A 117 8.73 15.27 -4.55
N ILE A 118 8.95 16.57 -4.34
CA ILE A 118 7.88 17.60 -4.36
C ILE A 118 7.21 17.68 -5.74
N ASP A 119 7.97 17.59 -6.82
CA ASP A 119 7.44 17.68 -8.19
C ASP A 119 6.77 16.36 -8.62
N ASN A 120 7.36 15.19 -8.33
CA ASN A 120 6.73 13.88 -8.54
C ASN A 120 5.43 13.72 -7.72
N LEU A 121 5.41 14.17 -6.46
CA LEU A 121 4.21 14.12 -5.62
C LEU A 121 3.13 15.10 -6.10
N GLN A 122 3.50 16.24 -6.70
CA GLN A 122 2.52 17.12 -7.36
C GLN A 122 1.93 16.46 -8.62
N HIS A 123 2.72 15.73 -9.40
CA HIS A 123 2.25 14.94 -10.55
C HIS A 123 1.28 13.82 -10.11
N PHE A 124 1.66 13.02 -9.12
CA PHE A 124 0.78 12.01 -8.48
C PHE A 124 -0.58 12.61 -8.10
N ILE A 125 -0.58 13.76 -7.41
CA ILE A 125 -1.80 14.40 -6.90
C ILE A 125 -2.57 15.16 -7.99
N ALA A 126 -1.97 15.40 -9.16
CA ALA A 126 -2.67 15.90 -10.34
C ALA A 126 -3.47 14.80 -11.04
N GLU A 127 -2.92 13.58 -11.15
CA GLU A 127 -3.58 12.45 -11.80
C GLU A 127 -4.62 11.75 -10.92
N LEU A 128 -4.57 11.91 -9.58
CA LEU A 128 -5.61 11.40 -8.69
C LEU A 128 -7.03 11.84 -9.10
N PRO A 129 -8.00 10.91 -9.25
CA PRO A 129 -9.33 11.24 -9.75
C PRO A 129 -10.06 12.29 -8.91
N HIS A 130 -10.62 13.29 -9.58
CA HIS A 130 -11.26 14.43 -8.91
C HIS A 130 -12.70 14.16 -8.46
N GLN A 131 -13.31 13.06 -8.92
CA GLN A 131 -14.68 12.64 -8.58
C GLN A 131 -14.65 11.29 -7.86
N GLY A 132 -15.43 11.15 -6.78
CA GLY A 132 -15.46 9.91 -5.98
C GLY A 132 -15.86 8.65 -6.77
N ILE A 133 -16.70 8.81 -7.81
CA ILE A 133 -17.18 7.72 -8.67
C ILE A 133 -16.04 7.07 -9.49
N LEU A 134 -14.98 7.82 -9.79
CA LEU A 134 -13.86 7.35 -10.60
C LEU A 134 -12.89 6.44 -9.83
N TYR A 135 -13.01 6.35 -8.49
CA TYR A 135 -12.29 5.41 -7.63
C TYR A 135 -12.87 3.99 -7.78
N ASN A 136 -12.90 3.49 -9.02
CA ASN A 136 -13.47 2.22 -9.42
C ASN A 136 -12.46 1.08 -9.29
N LYS A 137 -12.88 -0.17 -9.54
CA LYS A 137 -11.99 -1.34 -9.39
C LYS A 137 -10.72 -1.26 -10.27
N ALA A 138 -10.82 -0.80 -11.52
CA ALA A 138 -9.65 -0.68 -12.41
C ALA A 138 -8.67 0.38 -11.92
N PHE A 139 -9.16 1.49 -11.34
CA PHE A 139 -8.30 2.50 -10.74
C PHE A 139 -7.37 1.90 -9.67
N TYR A 140 -7.90 1.06 -8.77
CA TYR A 140 -7.08 0.43 -7.72
C TYR A 140 -6.29 -0.81 -8.21
N ASP A 141 -6.80 -1.56 -9.18
CA ASP A 141 -6.15 -2.79 -9.67
C ASP A 141 -5.05 -2.51 -10.72
N THR A 142 -5.09 -1.39 -11.45
CA THR A 142 -4.09 -1.07 -12.49
C THR A 142 -3.53 0.35 -12.43
N GLU A 143 -4.35 1.39 -12.32
CA GLU A 143 -3.88 2.78 -12.50
C GLU A 143 -3.06 3.29 -11.31
N LEU A 144 -3.58 3.11 -10.10
CA LEU A 144 -2.98 3.62 -8.87
C LEU A 144 -1.68 2.90 -8.47
N PRO A 145 -1.50 1.58 -8.63
CA PRO A 145 -0.21 0.93 -8.41
C PRO A 145 0.89 1.47 -9.33
N SER A 146 0.59 1.69 -10.62
CA SER A 146 1.50 2.35 -11.56
C SER A 146 1.78 3.79 -11.17
N LEU A 147 0.76 4.53 -10.74
CA LEU A 147 0.91 5.92 -10.31
C LEU A 147 1.74 6.07 -9.01
N ILE A 148 1.67 5.09 -8.08
CA ILE A 148 2.58 5.03 -6.92
C ILE A 148 4.02 4.82 -7.38
N PHE A 149 4.27 4.01 -8.41
CA PHE A 149 5.62 3.81 -8.96
C PHE A 149 6.19 5.14 -9.50
N THR A 150 5.36 6.00 -10.13
CA THR A 150 5.75 7.36 -10.58
C THR A 150 6.15 8.31 -9.43
N ILE A 151 5.85 8.00 -8.17
CA ILE A 151 6.39 8.77 -7.02
C ILE A 151 7.90 8.52 -6.88
N GLN A 152 8.37 7.30 -7.19
CA GLN A 152 9.75 6.88 -6.96
C GLN A 152 10.72 7.70 -7.80
N THR A 153 11.67 8.37 -7.16
CA THR A 153 12.80 9.01 -7.84
C THR A 153 13.80 7.97 -8.28
N GLU A 154 14.44 8.20 -9.44
CA GLU A 154 15.43 7.28 -10.01
C GLU A 154 16.45 6.82 -8.96
N ASP A 155 16.66 5.51 -8.86
CA ASP A 155 17.55 4.97 -7.84
C ASP A 155 19.00 5.43 -8.07
N ILE A 156 19.53 6.10 -7.05
CA ILE A 156 20.91 6.59 -6.93
C ILE A 156 21.94 5.49 -7.27
N HIS A 157 21.54 4.23 -7.09
CA HIS A 157 22.33 3.04 -7.42
C HIS A 157 22.68 2.88 -8.91
N GLN A 158 21.96 3.48 -9.86
CA GLN A 158 22.31 3.35 -11.29
C GLN A 158 23.52 4.19 -11.74
N HIS A 159 24.04 5.08 -10.89
CA HIS A 159 25.10 6.03 -11.29
C HIS A 159 26.52 5.72 -10.80
N ILE A 160 26.71 4.67 -10.00
CA ILE A 160 28.05 4.22 -9.55
C ILE A 160 28.61 3.16 -10.51
N ASP A 161 27.85 2.10 -10.79
CA ASP A 161 28.33 0.90 -11.52
C ASP A 161 28.66 1.12 -13.01
N LYS A 162 28.20 2.24 -13.62
CA LYS A 162 28.36 2.53 -15.05
C LYS A 162 29.56 3.40 -15.42
N LYS A 163 30.45 3.72 -14.48
CA LYS A 163 31.65 4.54 -14.77
C LYS A 163 32.96 3.76 -14.75
N GLU A 164 33.11 2.79 -13.86
CA GLU A 164 34.34 1.98 -13.76
C GLU A 164 34.44 0.91 -14.87
N GLU A 165 33.32 0.37 -15.34
CA GLU A 165 33.29 -0.67 -16.39
C GLU A 165 33.75 -0.15 -17.78
N VAL A 166 33.69 1.17 -18.03
CA VAL A 166 34.06 1.77 -19.33
C VAL A 166 35.57 1.95 -19.47
N GLU A 167 36.28 2.32 -18.39
CA GLU A 167 37.75 2.45 -18.42
C GLU A 167 38.43 1.07 -18.52
N PHE A 168 37.86 0.04 -17.87
CA PHE A 168 38.42 -1.31 -17.88
C PHE A 168 38.41 -2.00 -19.26
N LEU A 169 37.54 -1.55 -20.18
CA LEU A 169 37.45 -2.09 -21.54
C LEU A 169 38.35 -1.37 -22.55
N GLN A 170 38.76 -0.12 -22.33
CA GLN A 170 39.66 0.60 -23.24
C GLN A 170 41.14 0.26 -23.04
N GLN A 171 41.55 -0.16 -21.86
CA GLN A 171 42.97 -0.44 -21.59
C GLN A 171 43.44 -1.80 -22.15
N LYS A 172 42.52 -2.72 -22.47
CA LYS A 172 42.85 -4.12 -22.84
C LYS A 172 43.24 -4.32 -24.32
N THR A 173 43.20 -3.27 -25.16
CA THR A 173 43.50 -3.37 -26.61
C THR A 173 44.88 -2.86 -27.04
N ASN A 174 45.69 -2.30 -26.13
CA ASN A 174 46.92 -1.58 -26.51
C ASN A 174 48.24 -2.33 -26.24
N ASP A 175 48.27 -3.33 -25.35
CA ASP A 175 49.52 -4.08 -25.06
C ASP A 175 49.67 -5.30 -25.99
N SER A 176 50.39 -5.10 -27.09
CA SER A 176 51.06 -6.17 -27.84
C SER A 176 52.53 -6.23 -27.45
N PRO A 177 52.98 -7.22 -26.65
CA PRO A 177 54.40 -7.45 -26.44
C PRO A 177 55.01 -8.15 -27.66
N ILE A 178 55.91 -7.45 -28.36
CA ILE A 178 56.85 -8.05 -29.30
C ILE A 178 57.80 -8.98 -28.52
N ASN A 179 58.24 -10.08 -29.13
CA ASN A 179 59.45 -10.78 -28.68
C ASN A 179 60.19 -11.42 -29.87
N GLU A 180 61.43 -10.97 -30.08
CA GLU A 180 62.52 -11.65 -30.80
C GLU A 180 63.09 -12.77 -29.88
N GLU A 181 63.97 -13.71 -30.23
CA GLU A 181 64.63 -14.23 -31.46
C GLU A 181 64.84 -15.78 -31.19
N ALA A 182 65.57 -16.66 -31.89
CA ALA A 182 66.55 -16.61 -32.98
C ALA A 182 66.64 -17.96 -33.72
N SER A 183 67.14 -17.96 -34.98
CA SER A 183 67.71 -19.15 -35.68
C SER A 183 66.70 -20.30 -35.99
N VAL A 184 66.97 -21.30 -36.86
CA VAL A 184 68.22 -21.87 -37.41
C VAL A 184 68.09 -22.13 -38.93
N ALA A 185 69.25 -22.10 -39.62
CA ALA A 185 69.60 -22.54 -40.98
C ALA A 185 68.56 -23.31 -41.83
#